data_AF-A0ABC9TPW4-F1
#
_entry.id   AF-A0ABC9TPW4-F1
#
_cell.length_a   1.000
_cell.length_b   1.000
_cell.length_c   1.000
_cell.angle_alpha   90.00
_cell.angle_beta   90.00
_cell.angle_gamma   90.00
#
_symmetry.space_group_name_H-M   'P 1'
#
loop_
_entity.id
_entity.type
_entity.pdbx_description
1 polymer ?
#
loop_
_entity_poly.entity_id
_entity_poly.type
_entity_poly.pdbx_seq_one_letter_code
_entity_poly.pdbx_strand_id
1 'polypeptide(L)'
;MNTKKLAELIYSVVQEDYIPPRTVTEKMVQREISAVKETSVEDGWELYARLAKLQAFDNGNKRTALISANLSIGSLKGETQTYLTIPTDFRRTQFDANLMYYYMADDFDDHLPDVQYSLQEFVCFAKDYTLT
;
A
#
# COMPACT_ATOMS: atom_id res chain seq x y z
N MET A 1 6.86 0.90 36.84
CA MET A 1 7.45 1.27 35.52
C MET A 1 7.16 2.74 35.29
N ASN A 2 8.18 3.57 35.04
CA ASN A 2 8.01 5.01 34.81
C ASN A 2 7.55 5.24 33.36
N THR A 3 6.65 6.20 33.14
CA THR A 3 6.11 6.60 31.82
C THR A 3 7.18 6.85 30.77
N LYS A 4 8.38 7.32 31.13
CA LYS A 4 9.52 7.43 30.20
C LYS A 4 10.02 6.08 29.69
N LYS A 5 10.20 5.09 30.58
CA LYS A 5 10.59 3.72 30.20
C LYS A 5 9.52 3.03 29.37
N LEU A 6 8.25 3.35 29.62
CA LEU A 6 7.14 2.85 28.79
C LEU A 6 7.18 3.48 27.39
N ALA A 7 7.44 4.79 27.29
CA ALA A 7 7.56 5.48 26.02
C ALA A 7 8.78 5.01 25.22
N GLU A 8 9.92 4.77 25.86
CA GLU A 8 11.12 4.20 25.22
C GLU A 8 10.91 2.77 24.75
N LEU A 9 10.21 1.93 25.55
CA LEU A 9 9.88 0.55 25.18
C LEU A 9 8.86 0.49 24.03
N ILE A 10 7.86 1.39 24.05
CA ILE A 10 6.94 1.56 22.92
C ILE A 10 7.72 2.03 21.70
N TYR A 11 8.59 3.02 21.85
CA TYR A 11 9.41 3.56 20.75
C TYR A 11 10.33 2.50 20.13
N SER A 12 10.93 1.60 20.94
CA SER A 12 11.80 0.53 20.45
C SER A 12 11.04 -0.63 19.80
N VAL A 13 9.82 -0.96 20.25
CA VAL A 13 8.99 -2.00 19.62
C VAL A 13 8.38 -1.49 18.31
N VAL A 14 8.10 -0.19 18.24
CA VAL A 14 7.46 0.45 17.09
C VAL A 14 8.43 0.72 15.93
N GLN A 15 9.75 0.68 16.14
CA GLN A 15 10.72 0.91 15.06
C GLN A 15 10.72 -0.15 13.95
N GLU A 16 10.11 -1.33 14.15
CA GLU A 16 10.02 -2.36 13.11
C GLU A 16 8.70 -2.35 12.32
N ASP A 17 7.67 -1.62 12.79
CA ASP A 17 6.34 -1.63 12.18
C ASP A 17 5.99 -0.26 11.56
N TYR A 18 5.34 -0.29 10.40
CA TYR A 18 4.83 0.92 9.76
C TYR A 18 3.79 1.64 10.65
N ILE A 19 3.98 2.95 10.84
CA ILE A 19 3.02 3.81 11.54
C ILE A 19 2.35 4.74 10.51
N PRO A 20 1.04 4.60 10.25
CA PRO A 20 0.35 5.50 9.34
C PRO A 20 0.22 6.92 9.90
N PRO A 21 -0.04 7.92 9.03
CA PRO A 21 -0.34 9.27 9.47
C PRO A 21 -1.48 9.31 10.49
N ARG A 22 -1.30 10.05 11.59
CA ARG A 22 -2.30 10.16 12.68
C ARG A 22 -3.65 10.71 12.21
N THR A 23 -3.65 11.53 11.18
CA THR A 23 -4.86 12.08 10.57
C THR A 23 -4.69 12.02 9.07
N VAL A 24 -5.63 11.37 8.38
CA VAL A 24 -5.71 11.37 6.93
C VAL A 24 -6.72 12.44 6.51
N THR A 25 -6.29 13.34 5.62
CA THR A 25 -7.13 14.41 5.07
C THR A 25 -7.54 14.09 3.65
N GLU A 26 -8.64 14.70 3.17
CA GLU A 26 -9.06 14.61 1.77
C GLU A 26 -7.93 15.00 0.80
N LYS A 27 -7.15 16.04 1.13
CA LYS A 27 -6.00 16.46 0.32
C LYS A 27 -4.93 15.37 0.18
N MET A 28 -4.69 14.58 1.23
CA MET A 28 -3.74 13.47 1.19
C MET A 28 -4.25 12.35 0.28
N VAL A 29 -5.53 12.00 0.40
CA VAL A 29 -6.18 11.01 -0.47
C VAL A 29 -6.14 11.48 -1.93
N GLN A 30 -6.49 12.74 -2.19
CA GLN A 30 -6.48 13.31 -3.54
C GLN A 30 -5.07 13.35 -4.13
N ARG A 31 -4.03 13.59 -3.31
CA ARG A 31 -2.64 13.51 -3.75
C ARG A 31 -2.29 12.12 -4.28
N GLU A 32 -2.67 11.07 -3.55
CA GLU A 32 -2.38 9.69 -3.97
C GLU A 32 -3.17 9.29 -5.23
N ILE A 33 -4.44 9.72 -5.33
CA ILE A 33 -5.24 9.51 -6.55
C ILE A 33 -4.61 10.22 -7.75
N SER A 34 -4.20 11.48 -7.60
CA SER A 34 -3.63 12.28 -8.68
C SER A 34 -2.20 11.88 -9.07
N ALA A 35 -1.51 11.08 -8.26
CA ALA A 35 -0.20 10.53 -8.59
C ALA A 35 -0.29 9.49 -9.72
N VAL A 36 -1.44 8.81 -9.84
CA VAL A 36 -1.72 7.78 -10.84
C VAL A 36 -2.55 8.41 -11.97
N LYS A 37 -2.01 8.39 -13.20
CA LYS A 37 -2.58 9.15 -14.33
C LYS A 37 -3.23 8.28 -15.39
N GLU A 38 -2.79 7.04 -15.48
CA GLU A 38 -3.21 6.10 -16.51
C GLU A 38 -4.12 5.02 -15.88
N THR A 39 -4.62 4.12 -16.72
CA THR A 39 -5.61 3.09 -16.32
C THR A 39 -5.09 1.67 -16.50
N SER A 40 -3.76 1.50 -16.52
CA SER A 40 -3.13 0.18 -16.66
C SER A 40 -3.23 -0.67 -15.38
N VAL A 41 -2.89 -1.96 -15.47
CA VAL A 41 -2.82 -2.86 -14.32
C VAL A 41 -1.79 -2.37 -13.30
N GLU A 42 -0.66 -1.86 -13.79
CA GLU A 42 0.40 -1.26 -12.98
C GLU A 42 -0.09 -0.04 -12.22
N ASP A 43 -0.80 0.86 -12.89
CA ASP A 43 -1.40 2.05 -12.28
C ASP A 43 -2.43 1.68 -11.20
N GLY A 44 -3.24 0.65 -11.46
CA GLY A 44 -4.18 0.13 -10.47
C GLY A 44 -3.46 -0.40 -9.22
N TRP A 45 -2.39 -1.17 -9.38
CA TRP A 45 -1.60 -1.65 -8.24
C TRP A 45 -0.85 -0.54 -7.51
N GLU A 46 -0.35 0.46 -8.24
CA GLU A 46 0.22 1.66 -7.64
C GLU A 46 -0.82 2.41 -6.79
N LEU A 47 -2.02 2.64 -7.33
CA LEU A 47 -3.12 3.29 -6.62
C LEU A 47 -3.52 2.50 -5.37
N TYR A 48 -3.62 1.17 -5.49
CA TYR A 48 -3.87 0.28 -4.36
C TYR A 48 -2.84 0.48 -3.24
N ALA A 49 -1.53 0.44 -3.58
CA ALA A 49 -0.45 0.54 -2.59
C ALA A 49 -0.50 1.87 -1.85
N ARG A 50 -0.61 2.97 -2.60
CA ARG A 50 -0.65 4.35 -2.08
C ARG A 50 -1.84 4.57 -1.13
N LEU A 51 -3.04 4.18 -1.55
CA LEU A 51 -4.25 4.32 -0.72
C LEU A 51 -4.22 3.40 0.51
N ALA A 52 -3.72 2.18 0.35
CA ALA A 52 -3.61 1.25 1.47
C ALA A 52 -2.57 1.73 2.50
N LYS A 53 -1.48 2.38 2.07
CA LYS A 53 -0.47 2.98 2.97
C LYS A 53 -1.09 4.04 3.88
N LEU A 54 -1.99 4.89 3.37
CA LEU A 54 -2.60 5.97 4.16
C LEU A 54 -3.35 5.48 5.42
N GLN A 55 -3.94 4.29 5.40
CA GLN A 55 -4.79 3.76 6.49
C GLN A 55 -5.89 4.76 6.94
N ALA A 56 -6.65 5.30 5.99
CA ALA A 56 -7.63 6.36 6.21
C ALA A 56 -8.86 5.99 7.08
N PHE A 57 -9.12 4.69 7.28
CA PHE A 57 -10.27 4.17 8.00
C PHE A 57 -9.85 3.27 9.15
N ASP A 58 -10.68 3.14 10.19
CA ASP A 58 -10.45 2.21 11.31
C ASP A 58 -10.37 0.75 10.86
N ASN A 59 -11.07 0.41 9.77
CA ASN A 59 -11.03 -0.91 9.15
C ASN A 59 -11.33 -0.81 7.66
N GLY A 60 -10.87 -1.80 6.89
CA GLY A 60 -11.24 -1.94 5.48
C GLY A 60 -10.31 -1.24 4.50
N ASN A 61 -9.21 -0.63 4.94
CA ASN A 61 -8.27 0.11 4.09
C ASN A 61 -7.86 -0.65 2.82
N LYS A 62 -7.35 -1.89 2.96
CA LYS A 62 -6.95 -2.72 1.81
C LYS A 62 -8.13 -3.07 0.88
N ARG A 63 -9.34 -3.29 1.44
CA ARG A 63 -10.55 -3.59 0.64
C ARG A 63 -11.01 -2.38 -0.15
N THR A 64 -11.07 -1.21 0.50
CA THR A 64 -11.42 0.05 -0.16
C THR A 64 -10.39 0.41 -1.23
N ALA A 65 -9.09 0.27 -0.94
CA ALA A 65 -8.03 0.50 -1.91
C ALA A 65 -8.15 -0.42 -3.14
N LEU A 66 -8.47 -1.70 -2.93
CA LEU A 66 -8.61 -2.67 -4.03
C LEU A 66 -9.85 -2.38 -4.90
N ILE A 67 -10.95 -1.95 -4.29
CA ILE A 67 -12.15 -1.51 -5.02
C ILE A 67 -11.83 -0.27 -5.85
N SER A 68 -11.16 0.73 -5.27
CA SER A 68 -10.75 1.94 -5.97
C SER A 68 -9.82 1.65 -7.15
N ALA A 69 -8.87 0.72 -6.99
CA ALA A 69 -7.97 0.30 -8.04
C ALA A 69 -8.69 -0.46 -9.17
N ASN A 70 -9.60 -1.38 -8.85
CA ASN A 70 -10.43 -2.05 -9.86
C ASN A 70 -11.38 -1.08 -10.58
N LEU A 71 -11.82 -0.02 -9.89
CA LEU A 71 -12.61 1.05 -10.52
C LEU A 71 -11.75 1.92 -11.45
N SER A 72 -10.51 2.22 -11.07
CA SER A 72 -9.60 3.08 -11.85
C SER A 72 -9.18 2.43 -13.16
N ILE A 73 -8.93 1.12 -13.17
CA ILE A 73 -8.57 0.39 -14.39
C ILE A 73 -9.79 -0.01 -15.25
N GLY A 74 -11.01 0.32 -14.80
CA GLY A 74 -12.24 0.09 -15.57
C GLY A 74 -12.89 -1.28 -15.38
N SER A 75 -12.38 -2.16 -14.52
CA SER A 75 -12.93 -3.51 -14.29
C SER A 75 -14.38 -3.44 -13.81
N LEU A 76 -14.64 -2.57 -12.83
CA LEU A 76 -15.98 -2.41 -12.25
C LEU A 76 -16.94 -1.65 -13.17
N LYS A 77 -16.45 -1.08 -14.26
CA LYS A 77 -17.24 -0.38 -15.28
C LYS A 77 -17.52 -1.25 -16.51
N GLY A 78 -16.93 -2.45 -16.58
CA GLY A 78 -16.99 -3.32 -17.76
C GLY A 78 -16.12 -2.85 -18.93
N GLU A 79 -15.19 -1.92 -18.71
CA GLU A 79 -14.24 -1.43 -19.72
C GLU A 79 -13.09 -2.43 -19.95
N THR A 80 -12.83 -3.30 -18.96
CA THR A 80 -11.88 -4.41 -19.04
C THR A 80 -12.43 -5.66 -18.35
N GLN A 81 -11.94 -6.83 -18.74
CA GLN A 81 -12.18 -8.11 -18.06
C GLN A 81 -11.09 -8.47 -17.05
N THR A 82 -10.05 -7.65 -16.93
CA THR A 82 -8.98 -7.84 -15.94
C THR A 82 -9.44 -7.37 -14.57
N TYR A 83 -9.25 -8.19 -13.54
CA TYR A 83 -9.55 -7.83 -12.15
C TYR A 83 -8.30 -7.93 -11.29
N LEU A 84 -8.02 -6.87 -10.54
CA LEU A 84 -6.97 -6.90 -9.53
C LEU A 84 -7.48 -7.70 -8.34
N THR A 85 -6.81 -8.81 -8.05
CA THR A 85 -7.13 -9.67 -6.91
C THR A 85 -5.92 -9.83 -6.01
N ILE A 86 -6.14 -9.98 -4.71
CA ILE A 86 -5.06 -10.31 -3.79
C ILE A 86 -4.85 -11.84 -3.85
N PRO A 87 -3.61 -12.33 -3.94
CA PRO A 87 -3.35 -13.76 -3.94
C PRO A 87 -3.97 -14.47 -2.73
N THR A 88 -4.51 -15.67 -2.95
CA THR A 88 -5.09 -16.52 -1.90
C THR A 88 -4.24 -17.77 -1.62
N ASP A 89 -3.15 -17.94 -2.35
CA ASP A 89 -2.20 -19.05 -2.23
C ASP A 89 -0.87 -18.60 -1.61
N PHE A 90 0.19 -19.40 -1.78
CA PHE A 90 1.52 -19.15 -1.24
C PHE A 90 2.13 -17.80 -1.67
N ARG A 91 1.69 -17.22 -2.79
CA ARG A 91 2.15 -15.91 -3.29
C ARG A 91 1.71 -14.77 -2.38
N ARG A 92 0.71 -14.99 -1.52
CA ARG A 92 0.20 -13.99 -0.58
C ARG A 92 1.28 -13.48 0.37
N THR A 93 2.18 -14.34 0.82
CA THR A 93 3.27 -13.97 1.72
C THR A 93 4.20 -12.94 1.06
N GLN A 94 4.57 -13.17 -0.20
CA GLN A 94 5.41 -12.22 -0.95
C GLN A 94 4.66 -10.91 -1.27
N PHE A 95 3.38 -11.01 -1.61
CA PHE A 95 2.53 -9.84 -1.84
C PHE A 95 2.48 -8.91 -0.61
N ASP A 96 2.19 -9.47 0.57
CA ASP A 96 2.14 -8.69 1.81
C ASP A 96 3.54 -8.18 2.20
N ALA A 97 4.60 -8.97 2.01
CA ALA A 97 5.97 -8.54 2.31
C ALA A 97 6.40 -7.34 1.45
N ASN A 98 6.20 -7.39 0.13
CA ASN A 98 6.53 -6.28 -0.77
C ASN A 98 5.73 -5.01 -0.42
N LEU A 99 4.45 -5.17 -0.06
CA LEU A 99 3.63 -4.06 0.38
C LEU A 99 4.15 -3.44 1.69
N MET A 100 4.61 -4.26 2.64
CA MET A 100 5.21 -3.77 3.90
C MET A 100 6.55 -3.06 3.67
N TYR A 101 7.39 -3.56 2.78
CA TYR A 101 8.62 -2.85 2.41
C TYR A 101 8.32 -1.46 1.85
N TYR A 102 7.30 -1.33 0.99
CA TYR A 102 6.84 -0.02 0.49
C TYR A 102 6.31 0.89 1.62
N TYR A 103 5.64 0.33 2.62
CA TYR A 103 5.14 1.12 3.74
C TYR A 103 6.28 1.72 4.56
N MET A 104 7.33 0.94 4.82
CA MET A 104 8.44 1.34 5.67
C MET A 104 9.47 2.25 5.00
N ALA A 105 9.53 2.26 3.65
CA ALA A 105 10.56 2.95 2.87
C ALA A 105 10.69 4.49 3.05
N ASP A 106 9.77 5.14 3.77
CA ASP A 106 9.77 6.60 4.00
C ASP A 106 10.06 6.95 5.47
N ASP A 107 9.93 5.98 6.39
CA ASP A 107 9.66 6.33 7.77
C ASP A 107 10.93 6.47 8.64
N PHE A 108 11.91 5.54 8.68
CA PHE A 108 12.95 5.65 9.72
C PHE A 108 14.33 4.99 9.50
N ASP A 109 14.68 4.48 8.31
CA ASP A 109 15.94 3.72 8.16
C ASP A 109 16.62 3.90 6.78
N ASP A 110 17.84 4.42 6.79
CA ASP A 110 18.72 4.58 5.60
C ASP A 110 19.15 3.21 5.00
N HIS A 111 18.85 2.09 5.67
CA HIS A 111 19.05 0.74 5.15
C HIS A 111 17.86 0.18 4.36
N LEU A 112 16.72 0.87 4.35
CA LEU A 112 15.56 0.48 3.55
C LEU A 112 15.64 1.03 2.12
N PRO A 113 15.14 0.29 1.12
CA PRO A 113 15.12 0.77 -0.26
C PRO A 113 14.29 2.05 -0.40
N ASP A 114 14.67 2.89 -1.37
CA ASP A 114 13.92 4.09 -1.79
C ASP A 114 12.40 3.79 -1.94
N VAL A 115 11.55 4.70 -1.50
CA VAL A 115 10.08 4.65 -1.63
C VAL A 115 9.65 4.29 -3.06
N GLN A 116 10.31 4.87 -4.07
CA GLN A 116 10.01 4.62 -5.46
C GLN A 116 10.42 3.21 -5.89
N TYR A 117 11.57 2.72 -5.41
CA TYR A 117 12.05 1.37 -5.71
C TYR A 117 11.15 0.31 -5.07
N SER A 118 10.85 0.43 -3.79
CA SER A 118 9.98 -0.50 -3.06
C SER A 118 8.55 -0.52 -3.63
N LEU A 119 8.02 0.63 -4.06
CA LEU A 119 6.76 0.70 -4.79
C LEU A 119 6.82 -0.07 -6.11
N GLN A 120 7.89 0.11 -6.89
CA GLN A 120 8.07 -0.60 -8.17
C GLN A 120 8.18 -2.12 -7.97
N GLU A 121 8.92 -2.58 -6.97
CA GLU A 121 9.00 -4.02 -6.64
C GLU A 121 7.63 -4.61 -6.29
N PHE A 122 6.81 -3.89 -5.52
CA PHE A 122 5.44 -4.29 -5.24
C PHE A 122 4.60 -4.34 -6.52
N VAL A 123 4.62 -3.29 -7.34
CA VAL A 123 3.82 -3.18 -8.57
C VAL A 123 4.21 -4.27 -9.57
N CYS A 124 5.50 -4.51 -9.78
CA CYS A 124 5.99 -5.57 -10.68
C CYS A 124 5.46 -6.94 -10.25
N PHE A 125 5.63 -7.31 -8.98
CA PHE A 125 5.13 -8.59 -8.47
C PHE A 125 3.60 -8.73 -8.63
N ALA A 126 2.85 -7.68 -8.26
CA ALA A 126 1.40 -7.71 -8.29
C ALA A 126 0.83 -7.74 -9.72
N LYS A 127 1.48 -7.03 -10.65
CA LYS A 127 1.18 -7.08 -12.08
C LYS A 127 1.41 -8.49 -12.62
N ASP A 128 2.58 -9.08 -12.38
CA ASP A 128 2.91 -10.41 -12.89
C ASP A 128 1.92 -11.46 -12.37
N TYR A 129 1.53 -11.38 -11.10
CA TYR A 129 0.47 -12.21 -10.52
C TYR A 129 -0.89 -12.02 -11.22
N THR A 130 -1.23 -10.79 -11.61
CA THR A 130 -2.52 -10.46 -12.24
C THR A 130 -2.60 -10.96 -13.68
N LEU A 131 -1.47 -10.97 -14.38
CA LEU A 131 -1.38 -11.32 -15.80
C LEU A 131 -1.03 -12.80 -16.04
N THR A 132 -0.84 -13.60 -14.98
CA THR A 132 -0.64 -15.06 -15.05
C THR A 132 -1.95 -15.82 -14.91
#